data_AF-V4UK04-F1
#
_entry.id   AF-V4UK04-F1
#
_cell.length_a   1.000
_cell.length_b   1.000
_cell.length_c   1.000
_cell.angle_alpha   90.00
_cell.angle_beta   90.00
_cell.angle_gamma   90.00
#
_symmetry.space_group_name_H-M   'P 1'
#
loop_
_entity.id
_entity.type
_entity.pdbx_description
1 polymer ?
#
loop_
_entity_poly.entity_id
_entity_poly.type
_entity_poly.pdbx_seq_one_letter_code
_entity_poly.pdbx_strand_id
1 'polypeptide(L)'
;MYRNAASRLRALKGHVRCRVPSATRFASSSAVASTSSSSGGLFSWLTGERSSSSPSLDFPLPGVSLPPSLPDYVEPGKTKISTLPNGVKIASETSVSPVASISLYVGCGSIYESPISFGTTHLLERMAFRSTRNRSHLRIVREVEAIGGNVQASASREQMGYSFDALKTYVPEMVELLIDCVRNPVFLDWEVNEQLTKVKSEISEVSNNPQSLLLEAIHSAGYSGALANPLLAPESAINRLNSTLLEEFVAENYTGPRMVLAASGVEHDQLVSVAEPLLSDLPSIHPREEPKSVYTGGDYRCQADSGDQLTHFVLAFELPGGWHKDKDAMTLTVLQMLLGGGGSFSAGGPGKGMYSRLYRRVLNEFPQVQSFSAFSNIYNHSGMFGIQGTTVSHC
;
A
#
# COMPACT_ATOMS: atom_id res chain seq x y z
N MET A 1 -10.78 -6.23 -2.75
CA MET A 1 -10.34 -5.24 -3.75
C MET A 1 -10.10 -3.93 -3.03
N TYR A 2 -8.87 -3.67 -2.58
CA TYR A 2 -8.50 -2.38 -1.99
C TYR A 2 -8.47 -1.33 -3.10
N ARG A 3 -9.32 -0.31 -3.01
CA ARG A 3 -9.29 0.85 -3.91
C ARG A 3 -8.31 1.87 -3.35
N ASN A 4 -7.20 2.06 -4.06
CA ASN A 4 -6.26 3.14 -3.81
C ASN A 4 -6.95 4.50 -4.02
N ALA A 5 -7.00 5.33 -2.97
CA ALA A 5 -7.39 6.72 -3.07
C ALA A 5 -6.21 7.56 -3.57
N ALA A 6 -6.12 7.77 -4.88
CA ALA A 6 -5.16 8.70 -5.47
C ALA A 6 -5.63 10.15 -5.25
N SER A 7 -4.97 10.88 -4.35
CA SER A 7 -5.17 12.31 -4.16
C SER A 7 -4.67 13.09 -5.38
N ARG A 8 -5.57 13.87 -6.00
CA ARG A 8 -5.27 14.74 -7.15
C ARG A 8 -4.76 16.10 -6.65
N LEU A 9 -3.44 16.34 -6.75
CA LEU A 9 -2.85 17.66 -6.55
C LEU A 9 -3.07 18.56 -7.78
N ARG A 10 -3.78 19.69 -7.60
CA ARG A 10 -3.78 20.80 -8.56
C ARG A 10 -2.55 21.68 -8.34
N ALA A 11 -1.76 21.86 -9.39
CA ALA A 11 -0.63 22.77 -9.43
C ALA A 11 -1.10 24.25 -9.44
N LEU A 12 -0.49 25.07 -8.58
CA LEU A 12 -0.50 26.54 -8.71
C LEU A 12 0.94 26.99 -9.01
N LYS A 13 1.10 27.76 -10.10
CA LYS A 13 2.37 28.30 -10.61
C LYS A 13 2.65 29.70 -10.06
N GLY A 14 3.92 29.93 -9.71
CA GLY A 14 4.61 31.24 -9.73
C GLY A 14 4.77 31.91 -8.36
N HIS A 15 5.86 32.59 -8.01
CA HIS A 15 7.10 32.91 -8.72
C HIS A 15 8.05 33.58 -7.68
N VAL A 16 9.21 33.00 -7.31
CA VAL A 16 10.25 33.76 -6.59
C VAL A 16 11.64 33.29 -7.03
N ARG A 17 12.42 34.25 -7.54
CA ARG A 17 13.85 34.15 -7.90
C ARG A 17 14.72 34.22 -6.64
N CYS A 18 15.73 33.35 -6.52
CA CYS A 18 16.99 33.69 -5.84
C CYS A 18 18.16 32.83 -6.34
N ARG A 19 19.26 33.50 -6.74
CA ARG A 19 20.63 32.97 -6.89
C ARG A 19 21.21 32.78 -5.45
N VAL A 20 22.16 31.92 -5.09
CA VAL A 20 23.52 31.60 -5.62
C VAL A 20 24.01 30.24 -4.98
N PRO A 21 25.30 29.78 -4.97
CA PRO A 21 25.69 28.45 -5.47
C PRO A 21 26.29 27.48 -4.40
N SER A 22 26.22 26.17 -4.65
CA SER A 22 27.34 25.26 -4.36
C SER A 22 27.09 23.87 -4.91
N ALA A 23 28.10 23.36 -5.60
CA ALA A 23 28.09 22.09 -6.27
C ALA A 23 28.49 20.97 -5.30
N THR A 24 27.65 19.94 -5.21
CA THR A 24 28.03 18.61 -4.74
C THR A 24 27.56 17.62 -5.80
N ARG A 25 28.53 16.89 -6.38
CA ARG A 25 28.35 16.02 -7.54
C ARG A 25 27.52 14.80 -7.15
N PHE A 26 26.34 14.65 -7.77
CA PHE A 26 25.63 13.37 -7.83
C PHE A 26 26.11 12.61 -9.07
N ALA A 27 26.70 11.44 -8.87
CA ALA A 27 27.03 10.51 -9.94
C ALA A 27 25.74 9.82 -10.39
N SER A 28 25.02 10.47 -11.30
CA SER A 28 24.04 9.78 -12.14
C SER A 28 24.86 9.07 -13.22
N SER A 29 24.69 7.77 -13.41
CA SER A 29 25.27 7.05 -14.54
C SER A 29 24.58 7.47 -15.85
N SER A 30 24.87 8.69 -16.30
CA SER A 30 24.62 9.16 -17.66
C SER A 30 25.80 8.75 -18.53
N ALA A 31 25.86 7.49 -18.91
CA ALA A 31 26.79 7.03 -19.93
C ALA A 31 26.08 6.92 -21.28
N VAL A 32 25.71 8.08 -21.85
CA VAL A 32 25.76 8.31 -23.30
C VAL A 32 26.14 9.77 -23.52
N ALA A 33 27.38 10.12 -23.16
CA ALA A 33 28.01 11.27 -23.77
C ALA A 33 28.38 10.84 -25.20
N SER A 34 27.68 11.36 -26.21
CA SER A 34 28.12 11.25 -27.59
C SER A 34 29.47 11.95 -27.72
N THR A 35 30.56 11.20 -27.62
CA THR A 35 31.88 11.68 -28.01
C THR A 35 31.93 11.72 -29.53
N SER A 36 31.34 12.76 -30.12
CA SER A 36 31.86 13.32 -31.36
C SER A 36 32.76 14.49 -30.97
N SER A 37 34.02 14.19 -30.65
CA SER A 37 35.05 15.22 -30.53
C SER A 37 35.34 15.77 -31.93
N SER A 38 34.60 16.79 -32.38
CA SER A 38 35.18 17.73 -33.34
C SER A 38 35.92 18.79 -32.53
N SER A 39 37.23 18.90 -32.75
CA SER A 39 38.04 20.02 -32.24
C SER A 39 37.48 21.33 -32.78
N GLY A 40 36.52 21.92 -32.07
CA GLY A 40 35.93 23.22 -32.38
C GLY A 40 36.94 24.30 -32.06
N GLY A 41 37.63 24.81 -33.08
CA GLY A 41 38.46 26.00 -32.93
C GLY A 41 37.63 27.22 -32.52
N LEU A 42 38.32 28.25 -32.00
CA LEU A 42 37.83 29.55 -31.50
C LEU A 42 36.75 30.29 -32.33
N PHE A 43 36.46 29.84 -33.56
CA PHE A 43 35.47 30.43 -34.46
C PHE A 43 34.08 29.76 -34.45
N SER A 44 33.89 28.60 -33.79
CA SER A 44 32.59 27.88 -33.87
C SER A 44 31.46 28.54 -33.06
N TRP A 45 31.80 29.30 -32.02
CA TRP A 45 30.85 30.10 -31.23
C TRP A 45 30.24 31.28 -32.03
N LEU A 46 30.97 31.80 -33.02
CA LEU A 46 30.59 33.01 -33.78
C LEU A 46 29.57 32.77 -34.90
N THR A 47 29.33 31.53 -35.33
CA THR A 47 28.47 31.22 -36.48
C THR A 47 27.19 30.45 -36.17
N GLY A 48 26.85 30.26 -34.89
CA GLY A 48 25.64 29.52 -34.49
C GLY A 48 25.80 28.04 -34.79
N GLU A 49 26.43 27.32 -33.86
CA GLU A 49 26.71 25.90 -33.98
C GLU A 49 25.45 25.05 -34.19
N ARG A 50 25.65 24.02 -35.04
CA ARG A 50 24.70 23.01 -35.50
C ARG A 50 23.87 22.46 -34.35
N SER A 51 22.54 22.45 -34.52
CA SER A 51 21.69 21.58 -33.71
C SER A 51 22.19 20.15 -33.88
N SER A 52 22.44 19.45 -32.78
CA SER A 52 22.62 18.01 -32.81
C SER A 52 21.31 17.41 -33.32
N SER A 53 21.25 17.08 -34.61
CA SER A 53 20.08 16.43 -35.20
C SER A 53 20.03 15.01 -34.62
N SER A 54 19.21 14.80 -33.61
CA SER A 54 18.83 13.45 -33.21
C SER A 54 18.11 12.79 -34.39
N PRO A 55 18.33 11.50 -34.67
CA PRO A 55 17.53 10.80 -35.67
C PRO A 55 16.03 10.89 -35.32
N SER A 56 15.15 10.77 -36.33
CA SER A 56 13.72 10.55 -36.09
C SER A 56 13.53 9.34 -35.18
N LEU A 57 12.44 9.30 -34.41
CA LEU A 57 12.09 8.16 -33.56
C LEU A 57 11.85 6.86 -34.37
N ASP A 58 11.74 6.96 -35.70
CA ASP A 58 11.64 5.81 -36.62
C ASP A 58 12.98 5.10 -36.85
N PHE A 59 14.10 5.72 -36.50
CA PHE A 59 15.45 5.16 -36.69
C PHE A 59 16.13 4.89 -35.35
N PRO A 60 16.86 3.77 -35.20
CA PRO A 60 17.63 3.49 -34.00
C PRO A 60 18.62 4.59 -33.68
N LEU A 61 18.75 4.93 -32.40
CA LEU A 61 19.74 5.89 -31.94
C LEU A 61 21.16 5.32 -32.16
N PRO A 62 22.03 5.97 -32.95
CA PRO A 62 23.36 5.46 -33.24
C PRO A 62 24.23 5.44 -31.97
N GLY A 63 25.09 4.43 -31.86
CA GLY A 63 26.04 4.30 -30.74
C GLY A 63 25.45 3.73 -29.45
N VAL A 64 24.21 3.25 -29.45
CA VAL A 64 23.62 2.54 -28.30
C VAL A 64 23.99 1.05 -28.34
N SER A 65 24.65 0.55 -27.30
CA SER A 65 24.86 -0.88 -27.07
C SER A 65 23.64 -1.49 -26.38
N LEU A 66 22.89 -2.34 -27.07
CA LEU A 66 21.77 -3.07 -26.49
C LEU A 66 22.26 -4.35 -25.80
N PRO A 67 21.80 -4.65 -24.57
CA PRO A 67 22.12 -5.92 -23.93
C PRO A 67 21.49 -7.08 -24.70
N PRO A 68 22.07 -8.30 -24.63
CA PRO A 68 21.45 -9.48 -25.22
C PRO A 68 20.07 -9.72 -24.61
N SER A 69 19.12 -10.18 -25.43
CA SER A 69 17.79 -10.54 -24.96
C SER A 69 17.84 -11.80 -24.09
N LEU A 70 16.88 -11.89 -23.16
CA LEU A 70 16.60 -13.13 -22.45
C LEU A 70 16.05 -14.19 -23.44
N PRO A 71 16.18 -15.49 -23.12
CA PRO A 71 15.51 -16.54 -23.88
C PRO A 71 13.98 -16.39 -23.80
N ASP A 72 13.27 -16.91 -24.81
CA ASP A 72 11.80 -16.86 -24.88
C ASP A 72 11.11 -17.45 -23.65
N TYR A 73 11.74 -18.45 -23.03
CA TYR A 73 11.31 -19.03 -21.78
C TYR A 73 12.39 -18.86 -20.71
N VAL A 74 12.03 -18.18 -19.63
CA VAL A 74 12.82 -18.09 -18.40
C VAL A 74 12.03 -18.78 -17.30
N GLU A 75 12.66 -19.74 -16.62
CA GLU A 75 12.04 -20.42 -15.48
C GLU A 75 11.72 -19.39 -14.38
N PRO A 76 10.48 -19.39 -13.83
CA PRO A 76 10.14 -18.54 -12.70
C PRO A 76 11.07 -18.79 -11.50
N GLY A 77 11.52 -17.71 -10.87
CA GLY A 77 12.32 -17.81 -9.65
C GLY A 77 11.53 -18.53 -8.55
N LYS A 78 12.18 -19.48 -7.85
CA LYS A 78 11.60 -20.10 -6.66
C LYS A 78 11.73 -19.14 -5.48
N THR A 79 10.69 -19.04 -4.66
CA THR A 79 10.73 -18.25 -3.43
C THR A 79 11.70 -18.90 -2.44
N LYS A 80 12.77 -18.18 -2.07
CA LYS A 80 13.71 -18.55 -1.01
C LYS A 80 13.34 -17.80 0.26
N ILE A 81 13.44 -18.47 1.42
CA ILE A 81 13.11 -17.89 2.72
C ILE A 81 14.25 -18.20 3.70
N SER A 82 14.75 -17.15 4.34
CA SER A 82 15.71 -17.22 5.45
C SER A 82 15.07 -16.63 6.71
N THR A 83 15.40 -17.18 7.88
CA THR A 83 14.95 -16.65 9.17
C THR A 83 16.18 -16.24 9.97
N LEU A 84 16.27 -14.97 10.34
CA LEU A 84 17.34 -14.45 11.18
C LEU A 84 17.22 -15.00 12.61
N PRO A 85 18.32 -15.04 13.39
CA PRO A 85 18.30 -15.55 14.77
C PRO A 85 17.31 -14.84 15.69
N ASN A 86 16.98 -13.58 15.42
CA ASN A 86 16.01 -12.80 16.19
C ASN A 86 14.54 -12.99 15.76
N GLY A 87 14.28 -13.84 14.76
CA GLY A 87 12.94 -14.24 14.31
C GLY A 87 12.42 -13.50 13.07
N VAL A 88 13.14 -12.50 12.56
CA VAL A 88 12.78 -11.81 11.32
C VAL A 88 12.87 -12.77 10.14
N LYS A 89 11.86 -12.80 9.28
CA LYS A 89 11.89 -13.59 8.05
C LYS A 89 12.25 -12.71 6.86
N ILE A 90 13.13 -13.21 6.00
CA ILE A 90 13.51 -12.57 4.73
C ILE A 90 13.12 -13.54 3.63
N ALA A 91 12.26 -13.12 2.72
CA ALA A 91 11.81 -13.90 1.58
C ALA A 91 12.10 -13.17 0.28
N SER A 92 12.55 -13.88 -0.75
CA SER A 92 12.68 -13.29 -2.07
C SER A 92 12.50 -14.26 -3.22
N GLU A 93 12.20 -13.71 -4.38
CA GLU A 93 12.18 -14.39 -5.67
C GLU A 93 12.81 -13.52 -6.76
N THR A 94 13.43 -14.16 -7.74
CA THR A 94 13.95 -13.49 -8.93
C THR A 94 12.86 -13.34 -10.00
N SER A 95 12.82 -12.20 -10.65
CA SER A 95 11.92 -11.91 -11.78
C SER A 95 12.72 -11.50 -13.02
N VAL A 96 12.13 -11.57 -14.22
CA VAL A 96 12.74 -11.07 -15.46
C VAL A 96 12.58 -9.56 -15.66
N SER A 97 11.62 -8.95 -14.96
CA SER A 97 11.36 -7.50 -15.02
C SER A 97 12.61 -6.70 -14.62
N PRO A 98 12.88 -5.51 -15.16
CA PRO A 98 13.96 -4.64 -14.65
C PRO A 98 13.61 -3.96 -13.31
N VAL A 99 12.39 -4.13 -12.82
CA VAL A 99 11.87 -3.53 -11.58
C VAL A 99 11.96 -4.54 -10.43
N ALA A 100 12.25 -4.02 -9.23
CA ALA A 100 12.12 -4.72 -7.97
C ALA A 100 11.01 -4.10 -7.12
N SER A 101 10.33 -4.93 -6.35
CA SER A 101 9.39 -4.51 -5.31
C SER A 101 9.82 -5.13 -3.99
N ILE A 102 10.05 -4.29 -2.98
CA ILE A 102 10.50 -4.72 -1.65
C ILE A 102 9.49 -4.22 -0.63
N SER A 103 9.00 -5.12 0.21
CA SER A 103 7.99 -4.81 1.21
C SER A 103 8.34 -5.37 2.57
N LEU A 104 8.16 -4.58 3.62
CA LEU A 104 8.28 -5.00 5.00
C LEU A 104 6.87 -5.10 5.59
N TYR A 105 6.48 -6.32 5.94
CA TYR A 105 5.22 -6.62 6.59
C TYR A 105 5.43 -6.79 8.09
N VAL A 106 4.54 -6.18 8.88
CA VAL A 106 4.50 -6.32 10.33
C VAL A 106 3.15 -6.94 10.68
N GLY A 107 3.16 -8.07 11.39
CA GLY A 107 1.94 -8.74 11.87
C GLY A 107 1.28 -7.97 13.01
N CYS A 108 0.87 -6.72 12.76
CA CYS A 108 0.27 -5.75 13.67
C CYS A 108 -0.86 -5.01 12.94
N GLY A 109 -1.87 -4.53 13.64
CA GLY A 109 -2.99 -3.81 13.06
C GLY A 109 -4.03 -3.44 14.12
N SER A 110 -5.24 -3.07 13.71
CA SER A 110 -6.27 -2.60 14.64
C SER A 110 -6.74 -3.64 15.66
N ILE A 111 -6.51 -4.94 15.42
CA ILE A 111 -6.80 -5.97 16.45
C ILE A 111 -5.92 -5.82 17.70
N TYR A 112 -4.73 -5.23 17.56
CA TYR A 112 -3.79 -4.99 18.66
C TYR A 112 -4.03 -3.64 19.36
N GLU A 113 -5.04 -2.88 18.94
CA GLU A 113 -5.40 -1.63 19.59
C GLU A 113 -6.21 -1.85 20.86
N SER A 114 -6.00 -0.95 21.81
CA SER A 114 -6.83 -0.78 23.01
C SER A 114 -7.78 0.39 22.83
N PRO A 115 -8.80 0.56 23.69
CA PRO A 115 -9.69 1.73 23.65
C PRO A 115 -8.96 3.08 23.69
N ILE A 116 -7.75 3.12 24.26
CA ILE A 116 -6.92 4.33 24.32
C ILE A 116 -6.20 4.55 22.98
N SER A 117 -5.80 3.48 22.29
CA SER A 117 -5.05 3.53 21.03
C SER A 117 -5.88 3.35 19.76
N PHE A 118 -7.22 3.45 19.86
CA PHE A 118 -8.07 3.35 18.67
C PHE A 118 -7.71 4.40 17.61
N GLY A 119 -7.37 3.93 16.41
CA GLY A 119 -6.94 4.77 15.30
C GLY A 119 -5.43 4.96 15.18
N THR A 120 -4.62 4.39 16.09
CA THR A 120 -3.15 4.42 15.98
C THR A 120 -2.67 3.74 14.70
N THR A 121 -3.25 2.61 14.31
CA THR A 121 -2.94 1.87 13.08
C THR A 121 -3.17 2.73 11.84
N HIS A 122 -4.32 3.43 11.77
CA HIS A 122 -4.63 4.36 10.69
C HIS A 122 -3.65 5.53 10.64
N LEU A 123 -3.29 6.09 11.80
CA LEU A 123 -2.33 7.20 11.85
C LEU A 123 -0.91 6.76 11.50
N LEU A 124 -0.49 5.54 11.87
CA LEU A 124 0.81 4.97 11.49
C LEU A 124 0.95 4.80 9.98
N GLU A 125 -0.13 4.42 9.28
CA GLU A 125 -0.15 4.41 7.82
C GLU A 125 0.10 5.81 7.24
N ARG A 126 -0.55 6.84 7.78
CA ARG A 126 -0.37 8.25 7.37
C ARG A 126 1.01 8.81 7.72
N MET A 127 1.62 8.29 8.78
CA MET A 127 2.97 8.64 9.24
C MET A 127 4.07 7.82 8.57
N ALA A 128 3.75 6.89 7.66
CA ALA A 128 4.75 6.15 6.91
C ALA A 128 5.65 7.07 6.08
N PHE A 129 6.94 6.73 5.99
CA PHE A 129 7.95 7.48 5.25
C PHE A 129 8.06 8.98 5.64
N ARG A 130 7.73 9.30 6.90
CA ARG A 130 8.00 10.60 7.54
C ARG A 130 9.38 10.61 8.19
N SER A 131 9.70 11.66 8.94
CA SER A 131 11.03 11.84 9.53
C SER A 131 11.44 10.63 10.39
N THR A 132 12.68 10.18 10.21
CA THR A 132 13.33 9.14 11.02
C THR A 132 14.40 9.76 11.91
N ARG A 133 15.02 8.95 12.75
CA ARG A 133 16.20 9.39 13.54
C ARG A 133 17.38 9.80 12.64
N ASN A 134 17.44 9.26 11.43
CA ASN A 134 18.58 9.40 10.53
C ASN A 134 18.32 10.34 9.34
N ARG A 135 17.05 10.55 8.98
CA ARG A 135 16.64 11.29 7.80
C ARG A 135 15.46 12.21 8.11
N SER A 136 15.53 13.46 7.68
CA SER A 136 14.34 14.31 7.64
C SER A 136 13.38 13.84 6.56
N HIS A 137 12.09 14.11 6.73
CA HIS A 137 11.08 13.79 5.73
C HIS A 137 11.41 14.35 4.32
N LEU A 138 11.96 15.58 4.24
CA LEU A 138 12.41 16.15 2.95
C LEU A 138 13.53 15.30 2.31
N ARG A 139 14.47 14.81 3.12
CA ARG A 139 15.56 13.95 2.63
C ARG A 139 15.00 12.63 2.10
N ILE A 140 14.08 12.00 2.82
CA ILE A 140 13.43 10.75 2.39
C ILE A 140 12.74 10.94 1.04
N VAL A 141 11.93 11.99 0.89
CA VAL A 141 11.25 12.30 -0.38
C VAL A 141 12.26 12.50 -1.51
N ARG A 142 13.37 13.21 -1.27
CA ARG A 142 14.40 13.42 -2.29
C ARG A 142 15.17 12.16 -2.66
N GLU A 143 15.47 11.29 -1.69
CA GLU A 143 16.11 9.99 -1.95
C GLU A 143 15.20 9.09 -2.80
N VAL A 144 13.90 9.02 -2.46
CA VAL A 144 12.90 8.26 -3.25
C VAL A 144 12.77 8.83 -4.67
N GLU A 145 12.57 10.14 -4.82
CA GLU A 145 12.43 10.78 -6.14
C GLU A 145 13.70 10.65 -7.00
N ALA A 146 14.89 10.74 -6.40
CA ALA A 146 16.16 10.71 -7.12
C ALA A 146 16.39 9.37 -7.84
N ILE A 147 15.94 8.26 -7.25
CA ILE A 147 16.04 6.93 -7.87
C ILE A 147 14.80 6.55 -8.70
N GLY A 148 13.82 7.47 -8.81
CA GLY A 148 12.55 7.22 -9.49
C GLY A 148 11.67 6.19 -8.77
N GLY A 149 11.82 6.10 -7.44
CA GLY A 149 11.12 5.15 -6.60
C GLY A 149 9.68 5.55 -6.29
N ASN A 150 8.88 4.56 -5.89
CA ASN A 150 7.53 4.75 -5.38
C ASN A 150 7.40 4.03 -4.03
N VAL A 151 6.93 4.75 -3.01
CA VAL A 151 6.72 4.21 -1.67
C VAL A 151 5.25 4.22 -1.30
N GLN A 152 4.79 3.16 -0.64
CA GLN A 152 3.40 2.98 -0.23
C GLN A 152 3.34 2.33 1.15
N ALA A 153 2.32 2.66 1.92
CA ALA A 153 1.99 1.98 3.16
C ALA A 153 0.53 1.52 3.10
N SER A 154 0.23 0.45 3.80
CA SER A 154 -1.12 -0.11 3.93
C SER A 154 -1.34 -0.59 5.35
N ALA A 155 -2.51 -0.26 5.89
CA ALA A 155 -2.98 -0.76 7.16
C ALA A 155 -4.16 -1.72 6.99
N SER A 156 -4.16 -2.77 7.79
CA SER A 156 -5.26 -3.72 7.93
C SER A 156 -5.52 -4.03 9.41
N ARG A 157 -6.54 -4.85 9.66
CA ARG A 157 -6.88 -5.32 11.00
C ARG A 157 -5.76 -6.17 11.61
N GLU A 158 -5.13 -7.05 10.84
CA GLU A 158 -4.13 -8.01 11.34
C GLU A 158 -2.69 -7.72 10.93
N GLN A 159 -2.47 -6.86 9.92
CA GLN A 159 -1.15 -6.60 9.36
C GLN A 159 -0.98 -5.16 8.84
N MET A 160 0.25 -4.67 8.92
CA MET A 160 0.75 -3.44 8.28
C MET A 160 1.73 -3.83 7.18
N GLY A 161 1.70 -3.14 6.05
CA GLY A 161 2.65 -3.32 4.95
C GLY A 161 3.27 -2.00 4.54
N TYR A 162 4.59 -1.98 4.37
CA TYR A 162 5.35 -0.86 3.84
C TYR A 162 6.11 -1.33 2.61
N SER A 163 5.89 -0.70 1.46
CA SER A 163 6.38 -1.14 0.16
C SER A 163 7.20 -0.06 -0.52
N PHE A 164 8.22 -0.48 -1.25
CA PHE A 164 9.09 0.34 -2.08
C PHE A 164 9.28 -0.35 -3.43
N ASP A 165 8.92 0.33 -4.52
CA ASP A 165 9.17 -0.11 -5.89
C ASP A 165 10.21 0.79 -6.58
N ALA A 166 11.21 0.22 -7.24
CA ALA A 166 12.16 0.93 -8.10
C ALA A 166 12.90 -0.02 -9.06
N LEU A 167 13.85 0.49 -9.84
CA LEU A 167 14.74 -0.34 -10.66
C LEU A 167 15.64 -1.22 -9.77
N LYS A 168 15.90 -2.45 -10.22
CA LYS A 168 16.74 -3.44 -9.50
C LYS A 168 18.13 -2.95 -9.10
N THR A 169 18.67 -1.97 -9.82
CA THR A 169 19.97 -1.39 -9.54
C THR A 169 20.05 -0.76 -8.14
N TYR A 170 18.92 -0.28 -7.61
CA TYR A 170 18.84 0.46 -6.35
C TYR A 170 18.36 -0.38 -5.16
N VAL A 171 18.45 -1.71 -5.26
CA VAL A 171 18.05 -2.63 -4.18
C VAL A 171 18.66 -2.25 -2.83
N PRO A 172 19.97 -1.94 -2.70
CA PRO A 172 20.55 -1.56 -1.43
C PRO A 172 19.87 -0.33 -0.81
N GLU A 173 19.66 0.72 -1.61
CA GLU A 173 19.04 1.99 -1.18
C GLU A 173 17.57 1.79 -0.79
N MET A 174 16.83 0.96 -1.54
CA MET A 174 15.45 0.61 -1.23
C MET A 174 15.34 -0.09 0.13
N VAL A 175 16.18 -1.10 0.37
CA VAL A 175 16.19 -1.88 1.61
C VAL A 175 16.56 -0.99 2.80
N GLU A 176 17.62 -0.19 2.67
CA GLU A 176 18.08 0.69 3.73
C GLU A 176 17.03 1.74 4.12
N LEU A 177 16.44 2.43 3.13
CA LEU A 177 15.43 3.45 3.37
C LEU A 177 14.14 2.86 3.95
N LEU A 178 13.69 1.72 3.43
CA LEU A 178 12.49 1.03 3.93
C LEU A 178 12.67 0.61 5.38
N ILE A 179 13.78 -0.04 5.73
CA ILE A 179 14.04 -0.49 7.09
C ILE A 179 14.20 0.70 8.04
N ASP A 180 14.90 1.77 7.64
CA ASP A 180 15.03 2.97 8.47
C ASP A 180 13.68 3.61 8.78
N CYS A 181 12.80 3.73 7.79
CA CYS A 181 11.47 4.32 7.95
C CYS A 181 10.57 3.51 8.89
N VAL A 182 10.66 2.18 8.86
CA VAL A 182 9.81 1.31 9.68
C VAL A 182 10.39 1.14 11.09
N ARG A 183 11.72 1.03 11.20
CA ARG A 183 12.40 0.71 12.46
C ARG A 183 12.72 1.93 13.31
N ASN A 184 13.09 3.06 12.70
CA ASN A 184 13.56 4.25 13.40
C ASN A 184 12.67 5.49 13.18
N PRO A 185 11.33 5.39 13.20
CA PRO A 185 10.48 6.56 13.04
C PRO A 185 10.70 7.55 14.18
N VAL A 186 10.57 8.83 13.89
CA VAL A 186 10.47 9.90 14.90
C VAL A 186 9.16 10.62 14.66
N PHE A 187 8.24 10.50 15.62
CA PHE A 187 6.91 11.09 15.51
C PHE A 187 6.95 12.53 16.03
N LEU A 188 7.46 13.44 15.20
CA LEU A 188 7.54 14.86 15.53
C LEU A 188 6.12 15.45 15.66
N ASP A 189 5.82 16.12 16.76
CA ASP A 189 4.48 16.59 17.09
C ASP A 189 3.83 17.40 15.96
N TRP A 190 4.59 18.24 15.26
CA TRP A 190 4.06 19.03 14.15
C TRP A 190 3.70 18.18 12.92
N GLU A 191 4.48 17.12 12.61
CA GLU A 191 4.16 16.20 11.52
C GLU A 191 2.93 15.37 11.87
N VAL A 192 2.83 14.91 13.11
CA VAL A 192 1.66 14.20 13.65
C VAL A 192 0.41 15.08 13.58
N ASN A 193 0.48 16.32 14.07
CA ASN A 193 -0.64 17.27 14.03
C ASN A 193 -1.09 17.60 12.58
N GLU A 194 -0.16 17.69 11.64
CA GLU A 194 -0.48 17.85 10.21
C GLU A 194 -1.27 16.63 9.69
N GLN A 195 -0.83 15.41 10.01
CA GLN A 195 -1.55 14.20 9.58
C GLN A 195 -2.89 14.05 10.29
N LEU A 196 -3.00 14.37 11.58
CA LEU A 196 -4.26 14.36 12.32
C LEU A 196 -5.29 15.29 11.70
N THR A 197 -4.87 16.46 11.22
CA THR A 197 -5.76 17.39 10.51
C THR A 197 -6.32 16.76 9.23
N LYS A 198 -5.49 16.02 8.48
CA LYS A 198 -5.91 15.31 7.26
C LYS A 198 -6.82 14.12 7.58
N VAL A 199 -6.47 13.34 8.59
CA VAL A 199 -7.28 12.21 9.08
C VAL A 199 -8.66 12.70 9.53
N LYS A 200 -8.72 13.85 10.23
CA LYS A 200 -10.00 14.47 10.62
C LYS A 200 -10.85 14.87 9.41
N SER A 201 -10.24 15.45 8.37
CA SER A 201 -10.94 15.79 7.12
C SER A 201 -11.49 14.53 6.45
N GLU A 202 -10.68 13.49 6.34
CA GLU A 202 -11.08 12.21 5.74
C GLU A 202 -12.23 11.57 6.52
N ILE A 203 -12.16 11.52 7.84
CA ILE A 203 -13.24 10.94 8.66
C ILE A 203 -14.53 11.74 8.49
N SER A 204 -14.45 13.07 8.40
CA SER A 204 -15.63 13.91 8.13
C SER A 204 -16.21 13.63 6.75
N GLU A 205 -15.38 13.51 5.71
CA GLU A 205 -15.83 13.16 4.35
C GLU A 205 -16.48 11.77 4.30
N VAL A 206 -15.90 10.80 4.99
CA VAL A 206 -16.42 9.42 5.07
C VAL A 206 -17.71 9.36 5.88
N SER A 207 -17.83 10.13 6.95
CA SER A 207 -19.06 10.22 7.76
C SER A 207 -20.22 10.85 6.98
N ASN A 208 -19.94 11.79 6.08
CA ASN A 208 -20.92 12.35 5.15
C ASN A 208 -21.31 11.39 4.02
N ASN A 209 -20.59 10.27 3.88
CA ASN A 209 -20.87 9.26 2.88
C ASN A 209 -20.89 7.86 3.52
N PRO A 210 -21.88 7.56 4.38
CA PRO A 210 -21.90 6.36 5.22
C PRO A 210 -21.94 5.05 4.43
N GLN A 211 -22.29 5.08 3.15
CA GLN A 211 -22.14 3.92 2.25
C GLN A 211 -20.67 3.44 2.17
N SER A 212 -19.71 4.34 2.37
CA SER A 212 -18.28 4.02 2.38
C SER A 212 -17.85 3.29 3.66
N LEU A 213 -18.67 3.35 4.72
CA LEU A 213 -18.43 2.72 6.02
C LEU A 213 -19.14 1.38 6.19
N LEU A 214 -19.82 0.85 5.17
CA LEU A 214 -20.58 -0.40 5.30
C LEU A 214 -19.71 -1.58 5.73
N LEU A 215 -18.51 -1.69 5.17
CA LEU A 215 -17.54 -2.70 5.57
C LEU A 215 -17.00 -2.46 6.98
N GLU A 216 -16.99 -1.23 7.47
CA GLU A 216 -16.58 -0.95 8.85
C GLU A 216 -17.70 -1.31 9.84
N ALA A 217 -18.93 -0.90 9.52
CA ALA A 217 -20.13 -1.20 10.28
C ALA A 217 -20.39 -2.71 10.41
N ILE A 218 -20.09 -3.50 9.37
CA ILE A 218 -20.31 -4.95 9.46
C ILE A 218 -19.31 -5.64 10.39
N HIS A 219 -18.09 -5.12 10.53
CA HIS A 219 -17.14 -5.64 11.51
C HIS A 219 -17.57 -5.27 12.93
N SER A 220 -17.93 -4.01 13.16
CA SER A 220 -18.36 -3.56 14.50
C SER A 220 -19.67 -4.22 14.95
N ALA A 221 -20.59 -4.52 14.02
CA ALA A 221 -21.85 -5.20 14.33
C ALA A 221 -21.69 -6.72 14.41
N GLY A 222 -20.87 -7.32 13.56
CA GLY A 222 -20.76 -8.77 13.43
C GLY A 222 -19.85 -9.43 14.47
N TYR A 223 -18.84 -8.71 14.95
CA TYR A 223 -17.86 -9.23 15.91
C TYR A 223 -17.97 -8.55 17.28
N SER A 224 -17.56 -9.31 18.30
CA SER A 224 -17.15 -8.80 19.59
C SER A 224 -15.66 -9.10 19.80
N GLY A 225 -14.93 -8.18 20.42
CA GLY A 225 -13.48 -8.29 20.63
C GLY A 225 -12.67 -7.62 19.52
N ALA A 226 -11.50 -8.17 19.22
CA ALA A 226 -10.45 -7.44 18.49
C ALA A 226 -10.80 -7.09 17.04
N LEU A 227 -11.51 -7.96 16.30
CA LEU A 227 -11.95 -7.70 14.93
C LEU A 227 -13.08 -6.67 14.85
N ALA A 228 -13.76 -6.40 15.97
CA ALA A 228 -14.75 -5.35 16.10
C ALA A 228 -14.12 -3.96 16.27
N ASN A 229 -12.82 -3.91 16.59
CA ASN A 229 -12.09 -2.65 16.69
C ASN A 229 -12.15 -1.89 15.37
N PRO A 230 -12.29 -0.55 15.44
CA PRO A 230 -12.38 0.24 14.24
C PRO A 230 -11.02 0.30 13.52
N LEU A 231 -10.99 0.07 12.21
CA LEU A 231 -9.79 0.27 11.39
C LEU A 231 -9.56 1.75 11.11
N LEU A 232 -10.65 2.50 10.85
CA LEU A 232 -10.60 3.95 10.71
C LEU A 232 -10.71 4.60 12.09
N ALA A 233 -9.81 5.54 12.39
CA ALA A 233 -9.84 6.26 13.65
C ALA A 233 -11.24 6.88 13.90
N PRO A 234 -11.91 6.61 15.03
CA PRO A 234 -13.20 7.24 15.32
C PRO A 234 -13.00 8.71 15.70
N GLU A 235 -13.99 9.56 15.40
CA GLU A 235 -13.90 11.01 15.69
C GLU A 235 -13.60 11.30 17.17
N SER A 236 -14.15 10.48 18.07
CA SER A 236 -13.91 10.57 19.51
C SER A 236 -12.48 10.24 19.94
N ALA A 237 -11.69 9.53 19.11
CA ALA A 237 -10.32 9.17 19.40
C ALA A 237 -9.29 10.13 18.78
N ILE A 238 -9.63 10.86 17.72
CA ILE A 238 -8.69 11.74 16.97
C ILE A 238 -7.94 12.68 17.91
N ASN A 239 -8.65 13.34 18.83
CA ASN A 239 -8.06 14.33 19.74
C ASN A 239 -7.12 13.71 20.79
N ARG A 240 -7.16 12.40 20.98
CA ARG A 240 -6.31 11.67 21.94
C ARG A 240 -5.04 11.13 21.28
N LEU A 241 -5.08 10.85 19.98
CA LEU A 241 -3.93 10.38 19.23
C LEU A 241 -2.81 11.43 19.28
N ASN A 242 -1.60 10.97 19.59
CA ASN A 242 -0.41 11.82 19.73
C ASN A 242 0.86 11.02 19.45
N SER A 243 2.00 11.71 19.39
CA SER A 243 3.33 11.14 19.13
C SER A 243 3.69 10.04 20.12
N THR A 244 3.53 10.26 21.42
CA THR A 244 3.86 9.29 22.47
C THR A 244 3.10 7.98 22.29
N LEU A 245 1.81 8.04 21.95
CA LEU A 245 0.98 6.86 21.71
C LEU A 245 1.45 6.07 20.48
N LEU A 246 1.92 6.76 19.43
CA LEU A 246 2.53 6.11 18.26
C LEU A 246 3.84 5.42 18.62
N GLU A 247 4.69 6.09 19.40
CA GLU A 247 5.97 5.56 19.88
C GLU A 247 5.79 4.30 20.72
N GLU A 248 4.88 4.34 21.70
CA GLU A 248 4.54 3.21 22.55
C GLU A 248 4.00 2.04 21.73
N PHE A 249 3.04 2.31 20.83
CA PHE A 249 2.44 1.25 20.01
C PHE A 249 3.45 0.59 19.06
N VAL A 250 4.35 1.37 18.45
CA VAL A 250 5.43 0.83 17.61
C VAL A 250 6.40 0.03 18.47
N ALA A 251 6.87 0.57 19.59
CA ALA A 251 7.80 -0.12 20.48
C ALA A 251 7.26 -1.47 20.99
N GLU A 252 5.96 -1.55 21.27
CA GLU A 252 5.33 -2.79 21.73
C GLU A 252 5.12 -3.82 20.61
N ASN A 253 4.82 -3.38 19.39
CA ASN A 253 4.35 -4.29 18.33
C ASN A 253 5.39 -4.61 17.25
N TYR A 254 6.35 -3.73 16.98
CA TYR A 254 7.29 -3.83 15.86
C TYR A 254 8.53 -4.62 16.30
N THR A 255 8.34 -5.94 16.44
CA THR A 255 9.32 -6.89 16.97
C THR A 255 9.78 -7.89 15.90
N GLY A 256 10.98 -8.44 16.07
CA GLY A 256 11.62 -9.32 15.07
C GLY A 256 10.73 -10.48 14.60
N PRO A 257 10.14 -11.30 15.50
CA PRO A 257 9.30 -12.43 15.13
C PRO A 257 8.00 -12.08 14.38
N ARG A 258 7.60 -10.79 14.36
CA ARG A 258 6.41 -10.29 13.65
C ARG A 258 6.75 -9.60 12.33
N MET A 259 8.03 -9.55 11.95
CA MET A 259 8.50 -8.87 10.74
C MET A 259 8.87 -9.85 9.63
N VAL A 260 8.38 -9.54 8.42
CA VAL A 260 8.73 -10.25 7.19
C VAL A 260 9.15 -9.25 6.12
N LEU A 261 10.42 -9.29 5.71
CA LEU A 261 10.91 -8.57 4.54
C LEU A 261 10.72 -9.47 3.30
N ALA A 262 9.86 -9.08 2.38
CA ALA A 262 9.60 -9.80 1.15
C ALA A 262 10.04 -8.99 -0.07
N ALA A 263 10.73 -9.62 -1.02
CA ALA A 263 11.15 -8.95 -2.25
C ALA A 263 10.85 -9.77 -3.51
N SER A 264 10.29 -9.12 -4.53
CA SER A 264 10.16 -9.69 -5.89
C SER A 264 11.10 -8.97 -6.84
N GLY A 265 11.82 -9.73 -7.68
CA GLY A 265 12.86 -9.19 -8.56
C GLY A 265 14.21 -8.99 -7.89
N VAL A 266 14.48 -9.63 -6.75
CA VAL A 266 15.73 -9.45 -6.01
C VAL A 266 16.37 -10.80 -5.73
N GLU A 267 17.68 -10.90 -5.97
CA GLU A 267 18.45 -12.09 -5.62
C GLU A 267 18.50 -12.22 -4.07
N HIS A 268 18.35 -13.44 -3.56
CA HIS A 268 18.17 -13.68 -2.13
C HIS A 268 19.41 -13.38 -1.28
N ASP A 269 20.58 -13.83 -1.70
CA ASP A 269 21.84 -13.63 -1.01
C ASP A 269 22.19 -12.14 -1.01
N GLN A 270 21.91 -11.42 -2.12
CA GLN A 270 22.04 -9.97 -2.17
C GLN A 270 21.10 -9.30 -1.15
N LEU A 271 19.82 -9.68 -1.10
CA LEU A 271 18.85 -9.11 -0.17
C LEU A 271 19.27 -9.34 1.29
N VAL A 272 19.63 -10.59 1.63
CA VAL A 272 20.06 -10.96 2.98
C VAL A 272 21.31 -10.18 3.37
N SER A 273 22.30 -10.05 2.48
CA SER A 273 23.55 -9.32 2.76
C SER A 273 23.34 -7.85 3.14
N VAL A 274 22.32 -7.20 2.59
CA VAL A 274 21.96 -5.81 2.91
C VAL A 274 21.04 -5.72 4.13
N ALA A 275 20.06 -6.62 4.23
CA ALA A 275 19.01 -6.54 5.25
C ALA A 275 19.46 -7.06 6.63
N GLU A 276 20.29 -8.09 6.69
CA GLU A 276 20.72 -8.71 7.94
C GLU A 276 21.42 -7.72 8.90
N PRO A 277 22.39 -6.89 8.46
CA PRO A 277 23.00 -5.88 9.34
C PRO A 277 22.01 -4.83 9.87
N LEU A 278 20.89 -4.61 9.17
CA LEU A 278 19.89 -3.60 9.51
C LEU A 278 18.76 -4.13 10.40
N LEU A 279 18.59 -5.46 10.47
CA LEU A 279 17.48 -6.11 11.17
C LEU A 279 17.94 -7.04 12.31
N SER A 280 19.18 -7.52 12.32
CA SER A 280 19.67 -8.55 13.25
C SER A 280 19.68 -8.12 14.72
N ASP A 281 19.75 -6.83 15.00
CA ASP A 281 19.76 -6.23 16.34
C ASP A 281 18.36 -5.79 16.81
N LEU A 282 17.30 -6.09 16.05
CA LEU A 282 15.92 -5.94 16.54
C LEU A 282 15.68 -6.88 17.74
N PRO A 283 14.90 -6.42 18.74
CA PRO A 283 14.65 -7.21 19.93
C PRO A 283 13.82 -8.45 19.58
N SER A 284 14.33 -9.61 19.99
CA SER A 284 13.62 -10.89 19.86
C SER A 284 12.69 -11.09 21.05
N ILE A 285 11.59 -10.33 21.05
CA ILE A 285 10.54 -10.43 22.07
C ILE A 285 9.53 -11.46 21.57
N HIS A 286 9.14 -12.41 22.42
CA HIS A 286 8.07 -13.34 22.08
C HIS A 286 6.79 -12.57 21.75
N PRO A 287 6.12 -12.88 20.62
CA PRO A 287 4.86 -12.25 20.27
C PRO A 287 3.86 -12.40 21.42
N ARG A 288 3.15 -11.32 21.75
CA ARG A 288 1.95 -11.42 22.59
C ARG A 288 0.95 -12.37 21.93
N GLU A 289 0.12 -13.02 22.76
CA GLU A 289 -1.00 -13.79 22.24
C GLU A 289 -1.87 -12.91 21.34
N GLU A 290 -2.29 -13.47 20.22
CA GLU A 290 -3.15 -12.76 19.27
C GLU A 290 -4.50 -12.42 19.95
N PRO A 291 -4.94 -11.15 19.88
CA PRO A 291 -6.22 -10.72 20.43
C PRO A 291 -7.40 -11.52 19.85
N LYS A 292 -8.22 -12.11 20.73
CA LYS A 292 -9.33 -12.97 20.32
C LYS A 292 -10.55 -12.16 19.89
N SER A 293 -11.31 -12.74 18.96
CA SER A 293 -12.57 -12.20 18.49
C SER A 293 -13.61 -13.31 18.41
N VAL A 294 -14.88 -12.96 18.62
CA VAL A 294 -16.01 -13.88 18.52
C VAL A 294 -17.04 -13.25 17.59
N TYR A 295 -17.48 -13.99 16.58
CA TYR A 295 -18.61 -13.56 15.76
C TYR A 295 -19.90 -13.76 16.54
N THR A 296 -20.66 -12.68 16.74
CA THR A 296 -21.95 -12.71 17.45
C THR A 296 -23.13 -12.48 16.51
N GLY A 297 -22.86 -12.01 15.29
CA GLY A 297 -23.86 -11.37 14.46
C GLY A 297 -24.33 -10.05 15.09
N GLY A 298 -25.20 -9.35 14.36
CA GLY A 298 -25.74 -8.06 14.80
C GLY A 298 -26.48 -7.35 13.68
N ASP A 299 -27.10 -6.23 14.02
CA ASP A 299 -27.77 -5.32 13.10
C ASP A 299 -27.28 -3.90 13.38
N TYR A 300 -26.83 -3.22 12.33
CA TYR A 300 -26.45 -1.82 12.37
C TYR A 300 -27.22 -1.08 11.29
N ARG A 301 -27.90 -0.01 11.69
CA ARG A 301 -28.67 0.85 10.78
C ARG A 301 -28.30 2.29 11.02
N CYS A 302 -28.04 3.00 9.94
CA CYS A 302 -27.71 4.41 9.97
C CYS A 302 -28.54 5.09 8.89
N GLN A 303 -29.34 6.08 9.28
CA GLN A 303 -30.03 6.95 8.33
C GLN A 303 -29.01 7.95 7.78
N ALA A 304 -28.86 7.98 6.46
CA ALA A 304 -28.04 8.97 5.78
C ALA A 304 -28.92 10.06 5.19
N ASP A 305 -28.56 11.33 5.40
CA ASP A 305 -29.16 12.47 4.69
C ASP A 305 -28.48 12.62 3.31
N SER A 306 -28.45 11.54 2.52
CA SER A 306 -27.88 11.57 1.18
C SER A 306 -28.95 12.00 0.16
N GLY A 307 -28.63 13.03 -0.63
CA GLY A 307 -29.55 13.57 -1.64
C GLY A 307 -29.85 12.61 -2.81
N ASP A 308 -29.25 11.42 -2.84
CA ASP A 308 -29.36 10.42 -3.89
C ASP A 308 -30.51 9.42 -3.70
N GLN A 309 -31.21 9.45 -2.56
CA GLN A 309 -32.31 8.54 -2.22
C GLN A 309 -31.95 7.05 -2.38
N LEU A 310 -30.69 6.67 -2.15
CA LEU A 310 -30.25 5.27 -2.24
C LEU A 310 -30.21 4.59 -0.88
N THR A 311 -30.60 3.32 -0.85
CA THR A 311 -30.41 2.45 0.30
C THR A 311 -29.27 1.50 0.00
N HIS A 312 -28.28 1.49 0.89
CA HIS A 312 -27.16 0.57 0.84
C HIS A 312 -27.27 -0.44 1.98
N PHE A 313 -27.03 -1.71 1.69
CA PHE A 313 -27.06 -2.76 2.69
C PHE A 313 -25.98 -3.79 2.46
N VAL A 314 -25.60 -4.46 3.55
CA VAL A 314 -24.67 -5.58 3.53
C VAL A 314 -25.19 -6.64 4.49
N LEU A 315 -25.21 -7.89 4.02
CA LEU A 315 -25.53 -9.07 4.80
C LEU A 315 -24.33 -9.99 4.77
N ALA A 316 -23.81 -10.40 5.93
CA ALA A 316 -22.67 -11.31 6.00
C ALA A 316 -22.80 -12.36 7.09
N PHE A 317 -22.08 -13.45 6.87
CA PHE A 317 -21.99 -14.63 7.71
C PHE A 317 -20.53 -14.94 7.99
N GLU A 318 -20.27 -15.63 9.10
CA GLU A 318 -18.92 -16.02 9.50
C GLU A 318 -18.36 -17.17 8.64
N LEU A 319 -17.05 -17.13 8.41
CA LEU A 319 -16.22 -18.28 8.03
C LEU A 319 -15.31 -18.68 9.22
N PRO A 320 -15.68 -19.69 10.03
CA PRO A 320 -14.87 -20.10 11.17
C PRO A 320 -13.54 -20.75 10.78
N GLY A 321 -12.43 -20.24 11.32
CA GLY A 321 -11.09 -20.79 11.13
C GLY A 321 -10.22 -20.05 10.12
N GLY A 322 -10.79 -19.13 9.33
CA GLY A 322 -10.03 -18.18 8.52
C GLY A 322 -8.97 -18.80 7.60
N TRP A 323 -7.83 -18.12 7.44
CA TRP A 323 -6.68 -18.56 6.65
C TRP A 323 -6.03 -19.84 7.18
N HIS A 324 -6.17 -20.17 8.46
CA HIS A 324 -5.66 -21.42 9.02
C HIS A 324 -6.44 -22.67 8.55
N LYS A 325 -7.64 -22.49 7.98
CA LYS A 325 -8.37 -23.55 7.27
C LYS A 325 -8.35 -23.26 5.76
N ASP A 326 -7.19 -23.49 5.16
CA ASP A 326 -6.92 -23.24 3.74
C ASP A 326 -8.02 -23.77 2.81
N LYS A 327 -8.48 -25.00 2.99
CA LYS A 327 -9.54 -25.62 2.18
C LYS A 327 -10.85 -24.83 2.24
N ASP A 328 -11.24 -24.37 3.41
CA ASP A 328 -12.50 -23.62 3.62
C ASP A 328 -12.36 -22.20 3.06
N ALA A 329 -11.20 -21.55 3.28
CA ALA A 329 -10.89 -20.24 2.69
C ALA A 329 -10.87 -20.27 1.15
N MET A 330 -10.28 -21.31 0.55
CA MET A 330 -10.30 -21.49 -0.91
C MET A 330 -11.71 -21.77 -1.43
N THR A 331 -12.48 -22.60 -0.72
CA THR A 331 -13.88 -22.86 -1.07
C THR A 331 -14.71 -21.58 -1.05
N LEU A 332 -14.49 -20.72 -0.04
CA LEU A 332 -15.13 -19.41 0.04
C LEU A 332 -14.74 -18.47 -1.11
N THR A 333 -13.47 -18.48 -1.49
CA THR A 333 -12.96 -17.66 -2.61
C THR A 333 -13.61 -18.09 -3.94
N VAL A 334 -13.75 -19.40 -4.17
CA VAL A 334 -14.49 -19.93 -5.32
C VAL A 334 -15.97 -19.54 -5.27
N LEU A 335 -16.61 -19.62 -4.10
CA LEU A 335 -18.00 -19.21 -3.90
C LEU A 335 -18.20 -17.72 -4.20
N GLN A 336 -17.29 -16.85 -3.73
CA GLN A 336 -17.30 -15.43 -4.03
C GLN A 336 -17.20 -15.18 -5.54
N MET A 337 -16.29 -15.87 -6.24
CA MET A 337 -16.14 -15.73 -7.70
C MET A 337 -17.40 -16.21 -8.45
N LEU A 338 -17.99 -17.32 -8.01
CA LEU A 338 -19.21 -17.88 -8.60
C LEU A 338 -20.42 -16.94 -8.44
N LEU A 339 -20.61 -16.39 -7.24
CA LEU A 339 -21.66 -15.41 -7.00
C LEU A 339 -21.39 -14.12 -7.77
N GLY A 340 -20.15 -13.61 -7.70
CA GLY A 340 -19.67 -12.44 -8.42
C GLY A 340 -20.57 -11.22 -8.19
N GLY A 341 -20.99 -10.58 -9.28
CA GLY A 341 -21.80 -9.36 -9.28
C GLY A 341 -21.07 -8.17 -9.89
N GLY A 342 -21.54 -6.97 -9.57
CA GLY A 342 -21.00 -5.73 -10.11
C GLY A 342 -21.91 -4.54 -9.93
N GLY A 343 -21.61 -3.45 -10.64
CA GLY A 343 -22.51 -2.33 -10.84
C GLY A 343 -23.19 -2.41 -12.19
N SER A 344 -24.44 -1.96 -12.27
CA SER A 344 -25.25 -1.94 -13.50
C SER A 344 -24.63 -1.08 -14.61
N PHE A 345 -23.75 -0.13 -14.26
CA PHE A 345 -23.09 0.79 -15.21
C PHE A 345 -21.63 0.44 -15.54
N SER A 346 -21.22 -0.83 -15.44
CA SER A 346 -19.87 -1.22 -15.87
C SER A 346 -19.81 -1.29 -17.41
N ALA A 347 -19.03 -0.40 -18.05
CA ALA A 347 -18.85 -0.36 -19.51
C ALA A 347 -17.69 -1.24 -20.05
N GLY A 348 -17.06 -2.07 -19.21
CA GLY A 348 -15.98 -2.97 -19.65
C GLY A 348 -16.46 -4.12 -20.55
N GLY A 349 -15.55 -4.75 -21.29
CA GLY A 349 -15.83 -5.91 -22.14
C GLY A 349 -16.04 -7.23 -21.39
N PRO A 350 -16.16 -8.36 -22.12
CA PRO A 350 -16.23 -9.71 -21.55
C PRO A 350 -15.04 -10.03 -20.63
N GLY A 351 -15.26 -10.90 -19.64
CA GLY A 351 -14.24 -11.34 -18.67
C GLY A 351 -14.33 -10.70 -17.28
N LYS A 352 -15.08 -9.60 -17.13
CA LYS A 352 -15.28 -8.91 -15.83
C LYS A 352 -16.31 -9.54 -14.88
N GLY A 353 -16.81 -10.75 -15.18
CA GLY A 353 -17.81 -11.43 -14.35
C GLY A 353 -19.27 -11.19 -14.71
N MET A 354 -19.59 -10.71 -15.92
CA MET A 354 -20.98 -10.47 -16.38
C MET A 354 -21.88 -11.72 -16.35
N TYR A 355 -21.28 -12.91 -16.43
CA TYR A 355 -22.01 -14.18 -16.40
C TYR A 355 -22.10 -14.81 -15.00
N SER A 356 -21.60 -14.13 -13.97
CA SER A 356 -21.71 -14.58 -12.58
C SER A 356 -23.18 -14.64 -12.12
N ARG A 357 -23.44 -15.45 -11.10
CA ARG A 357 -24.81 -15.79 -10.68
C ARG A 357 -25.61 -14.56 -10.26
N LEU A 358 -25.01 -13.67 -9.48
CA LEU A 358 -25.67 -12.45 -9.02
C LEU A 358 -25.86 -11.44 -10.15
N TYR A 359 -24.88 -11.29 -11.03
CA TYR A 359 -25.01 -10.38 -12.17
C TYR A 359 -26.20 -10.78 -13.05
N ARG A 360 -26.29 -12.07 -13.43
CA ARG A 360 -27.36 -12.56 -14.30
C ARG A 360 -28.73 -12.55 -13.65
N ARG A 361 -28.84 -12.91 -12.37
CA ARG A 361 -30.14 -13.07 -11.70
C ARG A 361 -30.65 -11.81 -11.01
N VAL A 362 -29.77 -10.86 -10.72
CA VAL A 362 -30.13 -9.61 -10.05
C VAL A 362 -30.03 -8.44 -11.01
N LEU A 363 -28.82 -8.13 -11.50
CA LEU A 363 -28.61 -6.90 -12.28
C LEU A 363 -29.29 -6.91 -13.66
N ASN A 364 -29.41 -8.07 -14.31
CA ASN A 364 -30.12 -8.16 -15.60
C ASN A 364 -31.65 -8.16 -15.44
N GLU A 365 -32.17 -8.65 -14.32
CA GLU A 365 -33.61 -8.86 -14.11
C GLU A 365 -34.28 -7.71 -13.34
N PHE A 366 -33.53 -7.00 -12.48
CA PHE A 366 -34.04 -5.94 -11.60
C PHE A 366 -33.32 -4.60 -11.86
N PRO A 367 -33.84 -3.77 -12.78
CA PRO A 367 -33.22 -2.50 -13.16
C PRO A 367 -33.08 -1.47 -12.01
N GLN A 368 -33.91 -1.58 -10.97
CA GLN A 368 -33.88 -0.72 -9.78
C GLN A 368 -32.67 -0.98 -8.86
N VAL A 369 -31.93 -2.07 -9.07
CA VAL A 369 -30.70 -2.38 -8.33
C VAL A 369 -29.52 -1.76 -9.06
N GLN A 370 -28.81 -0.83 -8.42
CA GLN A 370 -27.68 -0.12 -9.03
C GLN A 370 -26.38 -0.91 -8.92
N SER A 371 -26.19 -1.63 -7.82
CA SER A 371 -25.07 -2.53 -7.62
C SER A 371 -25.46 -3.69 -6.73
N PHE A 372 -24.87 -4.86 -7.00
CA PHE A 372 -25.09 -6.06 -6.22
C PHE A 372 -23.90 -6.99 -6.40
N SER A 373 -23.21 -7.33 -5.31
CA SER A 373 -21.99 -8.13 -5.39
C SER A 373 -21.74 -8.95 -4.12
N ALA A 374 -21.13 -10.11 -4.29
CA ALA A 374 -20.60 -10.90 -3.18
C ALA A 374 -19.18 -10.43 -2.81
N PHE A 375 -18.85 -10.52 -1.53
CA PHE A 375 -17.53 -10.21 -1.02
C PHE A 375 -17.09 -11.25 0.01
N SER A 376 -15.78 -11.35 0.23
CA SER A 376 -15.21 -12.05 1.38
C SER A 376 -14.06 -11.24 1.98
N ASN A 377 -13.94 -11.28 3.30
CA ASN A 377 -12.81 -10.78 4.08
C ASN A 377 -12.36 -11.93 4.98
N ILE A 378 -11.15 -12.44 4.80
CA ILE A 378 -10.65 -13.61 5.53
C ILE A 378 -9.48 -13.15 6.41
N TYR A 379 -9.55 -13.52 7.69
CA TYR A 379 -8.57 -13.24 8.73
C TYR A 379 -7.87 -14.54 9.16
N ASN A 380 -6.91 -14.50 10.08
CA ASN A 380 -6.17 -15.70 10.50
C ASN A 380 -7.10 -16.78 11.05
N HIS A 381 -7.97 -16.41 12.01
CA HIS A 381 -8.81 -17.35 12.75
C HIS A 381 -10.32 -17.27 12.43
N SER A 382 -10.76 -16.27 11.67
CA SER A 382 -12.16 -16.14 11.25
C SER A 382 -12.25 -15.42 9.89
N GLY A 383 -13.45 -15.17 9.42
CA GLY A 383 -13.70 -14.47 8.16
C GLY A 383 -15.16 -14.06 8.05
N MET A 384 -15.45 -13.20 7.08
CA MET A 384 -16.82 -12.83 6.73
C MET A 384 -17.03 -13.01 5.24
N PHE A 385 -18.18 -13.57 4.91
CA PHE A 385 -18.67 -13.67 3.56
C PHE A 385 -20.07 -13.11 3.48
N GLY A 386 -20.33 -12.34 2.45
CA GLY A 386 -21.62 -11.68 2.35
C GLY A 386 -21.94 -11.15 0.98
N ILE A 387 -23.06 -10.47 0.94
CA ILE A 387 -23.57 -9.76 -0.22
C ILE A 387 -23.76 -8.30 0.17
N GLN A 388 -23.28 -7.41 -0.69
CA GLN A 388 -23.54 -5.97 -0.61
C GLN A 388 -24.41 -5.54 -1.79
N GLY A 389 -25.35 -4.65 -1.54
CA GLY A 389 -26.27 -4.14 -2.55
C GLY A 389 -26.60 -2.66 -2.35
N THR A 390 -26.81 -1.97 -3.48
CA THR A 390 -27.32 -0.60 -3.54
C THR A 390 -28.57 -0.59 -4.41
N THR A 391 -29.67 -0.05 -3.88
CA THR A 391 -30.93 0.08 -4.61
C THR A 391 -31.63 1.40 -4.30
N VAL A 392 -32.57 1.80 -5.15
CA VAL A 392 -33.36 3.01 -4.96
C VAL A 392 -34.28 2.82 -3.76
N SER A 393 -34.34 3.82 -2.90
CA SER A 393 -35.27 3.83 -1.77
C SER A 393 -36.68 4.11 -2.30
N HIS A 394 -37.60 3.18 -2.11
CA HIS A 394 -39.02 3.46 -2.29
C HIS A 394 -39.56 3.95 -0.94
N CYS A 395 -39.89 5.23 -0.87
CA CYS A 395 -40.68 5.79 0.24
C CYS A 395 -42.07 5.15 0.29
#